data_AF-A0A957ZM22-F1
#
_entry.id   AF-A0A957ZM22-F1
#
_cell.length_a   1.000
_cell.length_b   1.000
_cell.length_c   1.000
_cell.angle_alpha   90.00
_cell.angle_beta   90.00
_cell.angle_gamma   90.00
#
_symmetry.space_group_name_H-M   'P 1'
#
loop_
_entity.id
_entity.type
_entity.pdbx_description
1 polymer ?
#
loop_
_entity_poly.entity_id
_entity_poly.type
_entity_poly.pdbx_seq_one_letter_code
_entity_poly.pdbx_strand_id
1 'polypeptide(L)' 'GELSLDGRPLALPIPDDIAAIRRSDAALGMAWRLFMRHHLEQAFAAGYVITDCLNLAGEWHYLLEQSQTGAPSHDL' A
#
# COMPACT_ATOMS: atom_id res chain seq x y z
N GLY A 1 1.83 9.80 9.15
CA GLY A 1 2.79 10.69 8.47
C GLY A 1 2.29 10.93 7.07
N GLU A 2 2.85 11.90 6.37
CA GLU A 2 2.50 12.16 4.97
C GLU A 2 3.26 11.17 4.06
N LEU A 3 2.61 10.66 3.01
CA LEU A 3 3.21 9.72 2.07
C LEU A 3 4.12 10.48 1.10
N SER A 4 5.38 10.07 0.97
CA SER A 4 6.28 10.63 -0.05
C SER A 4 5.92 10.04 -1.42
N LEU A 5 5.50 10.87 -2.37
CA LEU A 5 5.06 10.47 -3.71
C LEU A 5 6.09 10.88 -4.77
N ASP A 6 7.36 10.52 -4.54
CA ASP A 6 8.52 10.94 -5.34
C ASP A 6 8.86 9.98 -6.51
N GLY A 7 7.96 9.06 -6.83
CA GLY A 7 8.13 8.03 -7.85
C GLY A 7 8.83 6.76 -7.35
N ARG A 8 9.37 6.73 -6.12
CA ARG A 8 9.97 5.52 -5.55
C ARG A 8 8.91 4.55 -5.05
N PRO A 9 9.20 3.23 -4.99
CA PRO A 9 8.28 2.26 -4.43
C PRO A 9 7.90 2.57 -2.98
N LEU A 10 6.64 2.27 -2.64
CA LEU A 10 6.07 2.50 -1.32
C LEU A 10 5.71 1.15 -0.69
N ALA A 11 5.93 1.04 0.62
CA ALA A 11 5.53 -0.12 1.40
C ALA A 11 4.48 0.31 2.43
N LEU A 12 3.27 -0.24 2.35
CA LEU A 12 2.19 0.02 3.32
C LEU A 12 1.95 -1.20 4.20
N PRO A 13 1.95 -1.06 5.54
CA PRO A 13 1.94 -2.18 6.46
C PRO A 13 0.60 -2.93 6.50
N ILE A 14 0.70 -4.26 6.58
CA ILE A 14 -0.39 -5.22 6.69
C ILE A 14 -0.26 -5.93 8.05
N PRO A 15 -1.30 -5.87 8.90
CA PRO A 15 -1.30 -6.63 10.15
C PRO A 15 -1.36 -8.13 9.89
N ASP A 16 -0.59 -8.90 10.64
CA ASP A 16 -0.52 -10.37 10.49
C ASP A 16 -1.88 -11.06 10.64
N ASP A 17 -2.72 -10.60 11.57
CA ASP A 17 -4.08 -11.11 11.76
C ASP A 17 -5.08 -9.96 12.03
N ILE A 18 -5.53 -9.33 10.94
CA ILE A 18 -6.56 -8.29 11.02
C ILE A 18 -7.90 -8.80 11.58
N ALA A 19 -8.20 -10.09 11.46
CA ALA A 19 -9.43 -10.68 12.00
C ALA A 19 -9.35 -10.83 13.52
N ALA A 20 -8.20 -11.19 14.07
CA ALA A 20 -7.96 -11.15 15.51
C ALA A 20 -8.04 -9.71 16.03
N ILE A 21 -7.36 -8.75 15.40
CA ILE A 21 -7.40 -7.33 15.82
C ILE A 21 -8.83 -6.81 15.86
N ARG A 22 -9.62 -7.03 14.81
CA ARG A 22 -11.02 -6.55 14.77
C ARG A 22 -11.91 -7.19 15.84
N ARG A 23 -11.59 -8.41 16.29
CA ARG A 23 -12.34 -9.12 17.35
C ARG A 23 -11.95 -8.62 18.75
N SER A 24 -10.68 -8.36 18.99
CA SER A 24 -10.17 -7.91 20.29
C SER A 24 -10.30 -6.40 20.49
N ASP A 25 -10.10 -5.63 19.42
CA ASP A 25 -10.12 -4.16 19.41
C ASP A 25 -10.64 -3.63 18.06
N ALA A 26 -11.95 -3.43 18.01
CA ALA A 26 -12.61 -2.90 16.82
C ALA A 26 -12.18 -1.47 16.47
N ALA A 27 -11.79 -0.65 17.46
CA ALA A 27 -11.35 0.72 17.22
C ALA A 27 -9.98 0.73 16.54
N LEU A 28 -9.06 -0.13 16.99
CA LEU A 28 -7.76 -0.32 16.34
C LEU A 28 -7.91 -0.85 14.92
N GLY A 29 -8.79 -1.84 14.70
CA GLY A 29 -9.09 -2.34 13.37
C GLY A 29 -9.67 -1.27 12.42
N MET A 30 -10.53 -0.39 12.95
CA MET A 30 -11.06 0.75 12.18
C MET A 30 -9.96 1.78 11.87
N ALA A 31 -9.13 2.12 12.85
CA ALA A 31 -8.03 3.07 12.68
C ALA A 31 -7.07 2.60 11.57
N TRP A 32 -6.70 1.32 11.56
CA TRP A 32 -5.90 0.75 10.48
C TRP A 32 -6.59 0.85 9.12
N ARG A 33 -7.89 0.52 9.03
CA ARG A 33 -8.64 0.60 7.78
C ARG A 33 -8.68 2.04 7.23
N LEU A 34 -8.88 3.03 8.09
CA LEU A 34 -8.89 4.44 7.69
C LEU A 34 -7.49 4.91 7.27
N PHE A 35 -6.45 4.48 7.99
CA PHE A 35 -5.06 4.73 7.61
C PHE A 35 -4.76 4.18 6.20
N MET A 36 -5.08 2.91 5.95
CA MET A 36 -4.86 2.27 4.64
C MET A 36 -5.64 2.98 3.54
N ARG A 37 -6.93 3.27 3.78
CA ARG A 37 -7.76 3.99 2.82
C ARG A 37 -7.14 5.33 2.40
N HIS A 38 -6.75 6.14 3.38
CA HIS A 38 -6.18 7.46 3.13
C HIS A 38 -4.92 7.39 2.25
N HIS A 39 -3.98 6.49 2.58
CA HIS A 39 -2.72 6.38 1.85
C HIS A 39 -2.89 5.76 0.45
N LEU A 40 -3.77 4.75 0.33
CA LEU A 40 -4.07 4.14 -0.96
C LEU A 40 -4.78 5.13 -1.90
N GLU A 41 -5.74 5.92 -1.40
CA GLU A 41 -6.40 6.96 -2.20
C GLU A 41 -5.39 7.98 -2.74
N GLN A 42 -4.43 8.43 -1.91
CA GLN A 42 -3.36 9.34 -2.33
C GLN A 42 -2.40 8.70 -3.34
N ALA A 43 -1.91 7.48 -3.07
CA ALA A 43 -0.96 6.79 -3.94
C ALA A 43 -1.57 6.51 -5.33
N PHE A 44 -2.82 6.03 -5.37
CA PHE A 44 -3.51 5.74 -6.62
C PHE A 44 -3.78 7.02 -7.43
N ALA A 45 -4.16 8.12 -6.77
CA ALA A 45 -4.29 9.41 -7.44
C ALA A 45 -2.98 9.91 -8.06
N ALA A 46 -1.83 9.50 -7.51
CA ALA A 46 -0.49 9.80 -8.02
C ALA A 46 0.04 8.75 -9.03
N GLY A 47 -0.79 7.79 -9.46
CA GLY A 47 -0.44 6.81 -10.49
C GLY A 47 0.32 5.58 -9.97
N TYR A 48 0.36 5.36 -8.66
CA TYR A 48 0.87 4.12 -8.09
C TYR A 48 -0.16 3.00 -8.22
N VAL A 49 0.33 1.77 -8.32
CA VAL A 49 -0.47 0.54 -8.30
C VAL A 49 0.12 -0.45 -7.30
N ILE A 50 -0.71 -1.25 -6.65
CA ILE A 50 -0.21 -2.38 -5.85
C ILE A 50 0.32 -3.44 -6.81
N THR A 51 1.57 -3.84 -6.65
CA THR A 51 2.22 -4.84 -7.51
C THR A 51 2.54 -6.14 -6.77
N ASP A 52 2.77 -6.08 -5.46
CA ASP A 52 3.15 -7.26 -4.68
C ASP A 52 2.79 -7.14 -3.19
N CYS A 53 3.00 -8.23 -2.44
CA CYS A 53 2.95 -8.31 -1.00
C CYS A 53 4.27 -8.92 -0.47
N LEU A 54 5.02 -8.13 0.31
CA LEU A 54 6.37 -8.48 0.76
C LEU A 54 6.40 -8.65 2.27
N ASN A 55 7.19 -9.59 2.78
CA ASN A 55 7.55 -9.63 4.20
C ASN A 55 8.88 -8.89 4.40
N LEU A 56 8.85 -7.75 5.07
CA LEU A 56 10.02 -6.92 5.38
C LEU A 56 10.32 -7.02 6.86
N ALA A 57 11.45 -7.63 7.20
CA ALA A 57 11.91 -7.79 8.58
C ALA A 57 10.87 -8.44 9.53
N GLY A 58 10.03 -9.34 9.02
CA GLY A 58 8.98 -10.02 9.78
C GLY A 58 7.59 -9.42 9.59
N GLU A 59 7.45 -8.23 8.99
CA GLU A 59 6.17 -7.54 8.83
C GLU A 59 5.70 -7.54 7.37
N TRP A 60 4.45 -7.91 7.14
CA TRP A 60 3.85 -7.90 5.80
C TRP A 60 3.53 -6.49 5.34
N HIS A 61 3.77 -6.21 4.05
CA HIS A 61 3.55 -4.93 3.43
C HIS A 61 2.98 -5.11 2.02
N TYR A 62 2.04 -4.24 1.62
CA TYR A 62 1.75 -4.05 0.20
C TYR A 62 2.89 -3.24 -0.42
N LEU A 63 3.42 -3.71 -1.54
CA LEU A 63 4.31 -2.96 -2.40
C LEU A 63 3.49 -2.18 -3.42
N LEU A 64 3.73 -0.87 -3.51
CA LEU A 64 3.18 -0.02 -4.54
C LEU A 64 4.30 0.55 -5.40
N GLU A 65 4.13 0.46 -6.71
CA GLU A 65 5.07 0.98 -7.70
C GLU A 65 4.36 1.96 -8.63
N GLN A 66 5.09 2.96 -9.11
CA GLN A 66 4.53 3.92 -10.04
C GLN A 66 4.28 3.21 -11.38
N SER A 67 3.03 3.24 -11.85
CA SER A 67 2.71 2.69 -13.16
C SER A 67 3.48 3.48 -14.21
N GLN A 68 4.35 2.81 -14.96
CA GLN A 68 5.07 3.43 -16.07
C GLN A 68 4.05 3.82 -17.14
N THR A 69 3.59 5.07 -17.11
CA THR A 69 2.77 5.60 -18.18
C THR A 69 3.69 5.91 -19.37
N GLY A 70 3.90 4.92 -20.22
CA GLY A 70 4.46 5.07 -21.57
C GLY A 70 5.96 4.79 -21.70
N ALA A 71 6.30 3.54 -22.06
CA ALA A 71 7.27 3.33 -23.11
C ALA A 71 6.48 2.85 -24.34
N PRO A 72 6.63 3.46 -25.53
CA PRO A 72 6.02 2.88 -26.73
C PRO A 72 6.55 1.45 -26.88
N SER A 73 5.63 0.49 -26.98
CA SER A 73 5.93 -0.80 -27.59
C SER A 73 6.51 -0.49 -28.96
N HIS A 74 7.84 -0.58 -29.09
CA HIS A 74 8.44 -0.58 -30.40
C HIS A 74 8.16 -1.97 -30.95
N ASP A 75 6.99 -2.12 -31.58
CA ASP A 75 6.62 -3.32 -32.30
C ASP A 75 7.76 -3.67 -33.27
N LEU A 76 8.30 -4.88 -33.11
CA LEU A 76 9.21 -5.53 -34.05
C LEU A 76 8.42 -6.51 -34.93
#